data_AF-A0A443F0B5-F1
#
_entry.id   AF-A0A443F0B5-F1
#
_cell.length_a   1.000
_cell.length_b   1.000
_cell.length_c   1.000
_cell.angle_alpha   90.00
_cell.angle_beta   90.00
_cell.angle_gamma   90.00
#
_symmetry.space_group_name_H-M   'P 1'
#
loop_
_entity.id
_entity.type
_entity.pdbx_description
1 polymer ?
#
loop_
_entity_poly.entity_id
_entity_poly.type
_entity_poly.pdbx_seq_one_letter_code
_entity_poly.pdbx_strand_id
1 'polypeptide(L)'
;MIDDAVVAWTRGVSHIGIRNGDGRTLANVIGLAIAVSGRMSGDPQGEQDFRTFSRLTVGDSKALEKNLPQVAAAMAKIFASTEEQTRLDPEELLASAGIRRLPQPILLHGDVSLNGRSFPVMPYVGIPPDCAGGIGLLTNPDYVLTVENFTSFVRHIREVARSERALVIYSGGFPSRPTLATIVRLAAQAQVPTFHWGDMDAGGVRIFQHLERHLAGFDIPLRPHMMDTELLRRFGKPAPGVAGPVADRHASAIAGLADFLTASGLVHEQEEFDPRSPIAETLAPGEQKAPMPRPDPLQ
;
A
#
# COMPACT_ATOMS: atom_id res chain seq x y z
N MET A 1 -26.28 7.50 13.97
CA MET A 1 -25.78 8.47 12.97
C MET A 1 -26.82 9.51 12.56
N ILE A 2 -27.98 9.15 11.99
CA ILE A 2 -29.01 10.15 11.60
C ILE A 2 -29.49 10.93 12.83
N ASP A 3 -29.82 10.24 13.92
CA ASP A 3 -30.25 10.90 15.16
C ASP A 3 -29.16 11.83 15.73
N ASP A 4 -27.89 11.41 15.68
CA ASP A 4 -26.78 12.25 16.13
C ASP A 4 -26.64 13.52 15.27
N ALA A 5 -26.91 13.42 13.96
CA ALA A 5 -26.91 14.57 13.07
C ALA A 5 -28.08 15.50 13.38
N VAL A 6 -29.28 14.96 13.63
CA VAL A 6 -30.45 15.74 14.06
C VAL A 6 -30.17 16.46 15.39
N VAL A 7 -29.58 15.78 16.37
CA VAL A 7 -29.21 16.38 17.66
C VAL A 7 -28.15 17.48 17.49
N ALA A 8 -27.15 17.26 16.63
CA ALA A 8 -26.15 18.29 16.33
C ALA A 8 -26.79 19.52 15.66
N TRP A 9 -27.67 19.30 14.68
CA TRP A 9 -28.32 20.36 13.92
C TRP A 9 -29.35 21.14 14.75
N THR A 10 -30.09 20.51 15.67
CA THR A 10 -30.96 21.25 16.60
C THR A 10 -30.18 22.21 17.50
N ARG A 11 -28.88 21.96 17.71
CA ARG A 11 -27.95 22.85 18.42
C ARG A 11 -27.21 23.84 17.52
N GLY A 12 -27.52 23.88 16.22
CA GLY A 12 -26.90 24.78 15.25
C GLY A 12 -25.46 24.44 14.87
N VAL A 13 -24.94 23.27 15.24
CA VAL A 13 -23.56 22.85 14.94
C VAL A 13 -23.51 21.85 13.77
N SER A 14 -22.35 21.68 13.14
CA SER A 14 -22.14 20.69 12.09
C SER A 14 -22.10 19.27 12.66
N HIS A 15 -22.36 18.26 11.81
CA HIS A 15 -22.17 16.86 12.15
C HIS A 15 -21.13 16.25 11.20
N ILE A 16 -20.05 15.67 11.72
CA ILE A 16 -18.93 15.13 10.91
C ILE A 16 -18.45 16.11 9.80
N GLY A 17 -18.47 17.42 10.06
CA GLY A 17 -18.10 18.45 9.08
C GLY A 17 -19.19 18.80 8.05
N ILE A 18 -20.37 18.19 8.14
CA ILE A 18 -21.54 18.50 7.30
C ILE A 18 -22.39 19.57 7.99
N ARG A 19 -22.67 20.65 7.27
CA ARG A 19 -23.40 21.82 7.78
C ARG A 19 -24.85 21.49 8.08
N ASN A 20 -25.43 22.25 9.02
CA ASN A 20 -26.85 22.19 9.33
C ASN A 20 -27.70 22.37 8.07
N GLY A 21 -28.71 21.51 7.90
CA GLY A 21 -29.67 21.57 6.81
C GLY A 21 -29.20 20.92 5.51
N ASP A 22 -27.94 20.48 5.41
CA ASP A 22 -27.43 19.78 4.23
C ASP A 22 -27.73 18.26 4.28
N GLY A 23 -29.03 17.95 4.27
CA GLY A 23 -29.53 16.57 4.29
C GLY A 23 -29.09 15.75 3.08
N ARG A 24 -28.90 16.39 1.92
CA ARG A 24 -28.47 15.71 0.69
C ARG A 24 -27.02 15.24 0.80
N THR A 25 -26.10 16.09 1.26
CA THR A 25 -24.72 15.67 1.49
C THR A 25 -24.64 14.59 2.56
N LEU A 26 -25.41 14.71 3.65
CA LEU A 26 -25.47 13.66 4.69
C LEU A 26 -25.94 12.32 4.12
N ALA A 27 -27.01 12.30 3.33
CA ALA A 27 -27.51 11.08 2.69
C ALA A 27 -26.47 10.47 1.72
N ASN A 28 -25.80 11.30 0.91
CA ASN A 28 -24.74 10.85 0.02
C ASN A 28 -23.56 10.24 0.80
N VAL A 29 -23.11 10.90 1.87
CA VAL A 29 -22.00 10.42 2.71
C VAL A 29 -22.33 9.08 3.37
N ILE A 30 -23.55 8.94 3.90
CA ILE A 30 -24.02 7.67 4.49
C ILE A 30 -24.07 6.57 3.42
N GLY A 31 -24.65 6.85 2.25
CA GLY A 31 -24.75 5.89 1.16
C GLY A 31 -23.38 5.42 0.65
N LEU A 32 -22.43 6.36 0.51
CA LEU A 32 -21.05 6.05 0.13
C LEU A 32 -20.36 5.18 1.20
N ALA A 33 -20.48 5.53 2.48
CA ALA A 33 -19.89 4.73 3.57
C ALA A 33 -20.45 3.29 3.58
N ILE A 34 -21.77 3.12 3.45
CA ILE A 34 -22.37 1.78 3.37
C ILE A 34 -21.81 0.97 2.18
N ALA A 35 -21.67 1.60 1.01
CA ALA A 35 -21.13 0.94 -0.18
C ALA A 35 -19.63 0.57 -0.03
N VAL A 36 -18.83 1.43 0.61
CA VAL A 36 -17.43 1.15 0.93
C VAL A 36 -17.35 -0.07 1.86
N SER A 37 -18.12 -0.09 2.95
CA SER A 37 -18.15 -1.22 3.88
C SER A 37 -18.59 -2.52 3.18
N GLY A 38 -19.59 -2.46 2.30
CA GLY A 38 -20.04 -3.62 1.52
C GLY A 38 -18.92 -4.22 0.66
N ARG A 39 -18.09 -3.37 0.04
CA ARG A 39 -16.92 -3.80 -0.72
C ARG A 39 -15.78 -4.33 0.15
N MET A 40 -15.69 -3.94 1.42
CA MET A 40 -14.70 -4.48 2.37
C MET A 40 -15.11 -5.86 2.91
N SER A 41 -16.41 -6.13 3.06
CA SER A 41 -16.88 -7.43 3.60
C SER A 41 -17.16 -8.50 2.52
N GLY A 42 -17.37 -8.10 1.26
CA GLY A 42 -17.65 -9.04 0.16
C GLY A 42 -16.41 -9.65 -0.50
N ASP A 43 -16.64 -10.44 -1.55
CA ASP A 43 -15.57 -10.97 -2.41
C ASP A 43 -14.78 -9.82 -3.05
N PRO A 44 -13.45 -9.99 -3.25
CA PRO A 44 -12.64 -9.00 -3.97
C PRO A 44 -13.24 -8.72 -5.36
N GLN A 45 -13.84 -7.54 -5.51
CA GLN A 45 -14.26 -7.01 -6.81
C GLN A 45 -13.07 -6.31 -7.49
N GLY A 46 -13.18 -6.12 -8.81
CA GLY A 46 -12.21 -5.31 -9.55
C GLY A 46 -12.09 -3.89 -8.98
N GLU A 47 -10.93 -3.27 -9.19
CA GLU A 47 -10.72 -1.86 -8.80
C GLU A 47 -11.72 -0.93 -9.48
N GLN A 48 -12.11 0.12 -8.77
CA GLN A 48 -13.03 1.13 -9.29
C GLN A 48 -12.53 2.54 -9.02
N ASP A 49 -12.69 3.44 -10.00
CA ASP A 49 -12.35 4.84 -9.82
C ASP A 49 -13.41 5.59 -8.99
N PHE A 50 -13.00 6.69 -8.33
CA PHE A 50 -13.88 7.50 -7.48
C PHE A 50 -15.15 7.98 -8.19
N ARG A 51 -15.07 8.37 -9.47
CA ARG A 51 -16.21 8.95 -10.18
C ARG A 51 -17.22 7.90 -10.55
N THR A 52 -16.77 6.75 -11.03
CA THR A 52 -17.64 5.62 -11.34
C THR A 52 -18.29 5.09 -10.08
N PHE A 53 -17.52 4.89 -9.00
CA PHE A 53 -18.06 4.45 -7.71
C PHE A 53 -19.13 5.43 -7.20
N SER A 54 -18.79 6.72 -7.11
CA SER A 54 -19.70 7.74 -6.61
C SER A 54 -20.98 7.88 -7.45
N ARG A 55 -20.88 7.81 -8.78
CA ARG A 55 -22.04 7.86 -9.68
C ARG A 55 -22.94 6.64 -9.51
N LEU A 56 -22.39 5.45 -9.40
CA LEU A 56 -23.19 4.21 -9.24
C LEU A 56 -23.85 4.12 -7.86
N THR A 57 -23.22 4.66 -6.82
CA THR A 57 -23.76 4.60 -5.46
C THR A 57 -24.79 5.68 -5.17
N VAL A 58 -24.51 6.94 -5.54
CA VAL A 58 -25.34 8.10 -5.11
C VAL A 58 -25.78 9.02 -6.27
N GLY A 59 -25.47 8.66 -7.52
CA GLY A 59 -25.86 9.45 -8.69
C GLY A 59 -25.10 10.75 -8.90
N ASP A 60 -24.12 11.09 -8.04
CA ASP A 60 -23.25 12.25 -8.15
C ASP A 60 -21.80 11.80 -8.29
N SER A 61 -21.19 12.02 -9.45
CA SER A 61 -19.83 11.56 -9.75
C SER A 61 -18.73 12.27 -8.96
N LYS A 62 -19.03 13.40 -8.29
CA LYS A 62 -18.06 14.17 -7.50
C LYS A 62 -18.31 14.04 -5.99
N ALA A 63 -19.37 13.35 -5.56
CA ALA A 63 -19.72 13.28 -4.15
C ALA A 63 -18.62 12.65 -3.29
N LEU A 64 -18.00 11.55 -3.72
CA LEU A 64 -16.89 10.93 -2.99
C LEU A 64 -15.68 11.88 -2.90
N GLU A 65 -15.22 12.41 -4.03
CA GLU A 65 -14.04 13.29 -4.09
C GLU A 65 -14.19 14.54 -3.21
N LYS A 66 -15.40 15.13 -3.14
CA LYS A 66 -15.68 16.31 -2.33
C LYS A 66 -15.83 16.03 -0.84
N ASN A 67 -16.26 14.82 -0.48
CA ASN A 67 -16.66 14.46 0.88
C ASN A 67 -15.82 13.32 1.47
N LEU A 68 -14.62 13.10 0.93
CA LEU A 68 -13.76 11.99 1.30
C LEU A 68 -13.51 11.90 2.83
N PRO A 69 -13.13 12.99 3.54
CA PRO A 69 -12.98 12.95 4.99
C PRO A 69 -14.28 12.59 5.73
N GLN A 70 -15.43 13.07 5.25
CA GLN A 70 -16.74 12.80 5.83
C GLN A 70 -17.17 11.36 5.62
N VAL A 71 -16.84 10.76 4.47
CA VAL A 71 -17.07 9.34 4.20
C VAL A 71 -16.23 8.48 5.15
N ALA A 72 -14.94 8.80 5.34
CA ALA A 72 -14.09 8.09 6.31
C ALA A 72 -14.61 8.25 7.76
N ALA A 73 -15.04 9.46 8.16
CA ALA A 73 -15.63 9.69 9.47
C ALA A 73 -16.96 8.94 9.65
N ALA A 74 -17.79 8.87 8.61
CA ALA A 74 -19.03 8.10 8.61
C ALA A 74 -18.74 6.59 8.72
N MET A 75 -17.74 6.09 8.00
CA MET A 75 -17.29 4.70 8.12
C MET A 75 -16.94 4.34 9.56
N ALA A 76 -16.07 5.13 10.20
CA ALA A 76 -15.63 4.91 11.57
C ALA A 76 -16.77 5.01 12.61
N LYS A 77 -17.84 5.73 12.28
CA LYS A 77 -18.99 5.93 13.17
C LYS A 77 -20.10 4.89 12.99
N ILE A 78 -20.34 4.46 11.75
CA ILE A 78 -21.40 3.49 11.42
C ILE A 78 -20.92 2.06 11.68
N PHE A 79 -19.66 1.77 11.36
CA PHE A 79 -19.10 0.43 11.39
C PHE A 79 -18.04 0.32 12.49
N ALA A 80 -17.89 -0.87 13.06
CA ALA A 80 -16.78 -1.14 13.96
C ALA A 80 -15.48 -1.18 13.15
N SER A 81 -14.67 -0.11 13.25
CA SER A 81 -13.34 -0.08 12.65
C SER A 81 -12.36 -0.92 13.46
N THR A 82 -11.51 -1.66 12.77
CA THR A 82 -10.33 -2.28 13.40
C THR A 82 -9.31 -1.21 13.77
N GLU A 83 -8.41 -1.50 14.73
CA GLU A 83 -7.32 -0.57 15.08
C GLU A 83 -6.51 -0.14 13.83
N GLU A 84 -6.30 -1.07 12.89
CA GLU A 84 -5.65 -0.78 11.61
C GLU A 84 -6.42 0.27 10.80
N GLN A 85 -7.73 0.07 10.58
CA GLN A 85 -8.54 0.96 9.74
C GLN A 85 -8.57 2.39 10.29
N THR A 86 -8.46 2.55 11.62
CA THR A 86 -8.41 3.88 12.25
C THR A 86 -7.10 4.63 12.02
N ARG A 87 -6.02 3.94 11.64
CA ARG A 87 -4.72 4.55 11.32
C ARG A 87 -4.57 4.90 9.84
N LEU A 88 -5.45 4.39 8.99
CA LEU A 88 -5.43 4.66 7.56
C LEU A 88 -5.92 6.08 7.29
N ASP A 89 -5.27 6.75 6.35
CA ASP A 89 -5.86 7.96 5.78
C ASP A 89 -7.12 7.61 4.95
N PRO A 90 -7.96 8.61 4.59
CA PRO A 90 -9.18 8.34 3.84
C PRO A 90 -8.97 7.66 2.47
N GLU A 91 -7.87 7.92 1.76
CA GLU A 91 -7.59 7.27 0.48
C GLU A 91 -7.07 5.84 0.68
N GLU A 92 -6.23 5.59 1.68
CA GLU A 92 -5.78 4.25 2.08
C GLU A 92 -6.97 3.36 2.50
N LEU A 93 -7.91 3.92 3.28
CA LEU A 93 -9.15 3.24 3.66
C LEU A 93 -9.97 2.84 2.43
N LEU A 94 -10.12 3.73 1.44
CA LEU A 94 -10.82 3.41 0.20
C LEU A 94 -10.05 2.39 -0.66
N ALA A 95 -8.73 2.45 -0.70
CA ALA A 95 -7.89 1.48 -1.41
C ALA A 95 -8.09 0.06 -0.86
N SER A 96 -8.27 -0.08 0.47
CA SER A 96 -8.62 -1.35 1.13
C SER A 96 -10.01 -1.89 0.73
N ALA A 97 -10.89 -1.04 0.20
CA ALA A 97 -12.17 -1.41 -0.40
C ALA A 97 -12.08 -1.58 -1.93
N GLY A 98 -10.88 -1.50 -2.52
CA GLY A 98 -10.66 -1.56 -3.97
C GLY A 98 -11.19 -0.33 -4.70
N ILE A 99 -11.23 0.83 -4.05
CA ILE A 99 -11.65 2.10 -4.64
C ILE A 99 -10.43 3.03 -4.68
N ARG A 100 -10.02 3.49 -5.86
CA ARG A 100 -8.88 4.41 -6.01
C ARG A 100 -9.27 5.63 -6.82
N ARG A 101 -8.53 6.72 -6.68
CA ARG A 101 -8.70 7.88 -7.55
C ARG A 101 -8.37 7.55 -9.00
N LEU A 102 -7.27 6.83 -9.19
CA LEU A 102 -6.81 6.32 -10.48
C LEU A 102 -6.40 4.84 -10.30
N PRO A 103 -7.25 3.89 -10.71
CA PRO A 103 -6.87 2.48 -10.79
C PRO A 103 -5.62 2.29 -11.63
N GLN A 104 -4.68 1.47 -11.16
CA GLN A 104 -3.43 1.19 -11.85
C GLN A 104 -3.35 -0.29 -12.24
N PRO A 105 -2.76 -0.62 -13.39
CA PRO A 105 -2.44 -2.01 -13.69
C PRO A 105 -1.48 -2.57 -12.63
N ILE A 106 -1.62 -3.85 -12.34
CA ILE A 106 -0.65 -4.57 -11.51
C ILE A 106 0.63 -4.71 -12.33
N LEU A 107 1.72 -4.07 -11.88
CA LEU A 107 3.00 -4.13 -12.56
C LEU A 107 3.90 -5.20 -11.95
N LEU A 108 4.45 -6.06 -12.80
CA LEU A 108 5.20 -7.25 -12.42
C LEU A 108 6.44 -7.41 -13.29
N HIS A 109 7.57 -7.74 -12.68
CA HIS A 109 8.71 -8.36 -13.35
C HIS A 109 8.87 -9.80 -12.86
N GLY A 110 9.25 -10.70 -13.77
CA GLY A 110 9.51 -12.10 -13.48
C GLY A 110 8.95 -13.00 -14.57
N ASP A 111 9.17 -14.30 -14.42
CA ASP A 111 8.66 -15.31 -15.34
C ASP A 111 7.17 -15.60 -15.04
N VAL A 112 6.32 -14.68 -15.47
CA VAL A 112 4.88 -14.68 -15.22
C VAL A 112 4.08 -14.98 -16.48
N SER A 113 2.88 -15.50 -16.30
CA SER A 113 1.90 -15.78 -17.34
C SER A 113 0.55 -15.16 -17.03
N LEU A 114 -0.26 -14.99 -18.08
CA LEU A 114 -1.69 -14.71 -17.96
C LEU A 114 -2.47 -15.86 -18.58
N ASN A 115 -3.26 -16.55 -17.76
CA ASN A 115 -4.01 -17.75 -18.14
C ASN A 115 -3.12 -18.82 -18.80
N GLY A 116 -1.92 -19.04 -18.23
CA GLY A 116 -0.93 -20.01 -18.71
C GLY A 116 -0.17 -19.59 -19.97
N ARG A 117 -0.42 -18.38 -20.51
CA ARG A 117 0.32 -17.85 -21.66
C ARG A 117 1.43 -16.91 -21.20
N SER A 118 2.65 -17.16 -21.65
CA SER A 118 3.78 -16.27 -21.37
C SER A 118 3.65 -14.94 -22.09
N PHE A 119 4.29 -13.92 -21.52
CA PHE A 119 4.48 -12.64 -22.19
C PHE A 119 5.75 -12.67 -23.05
N PRO A 120 5.86 -11.79 -24.06
CA PRO A 120 7.14 -11.51 -24.69
C PRO A 120 8.19 -11.09 -23.64
N VAL A 121 9.47 -11.25 -23.96
CA VAL A 121 10.56 -10.81 -23.08
C VAL A 121 10.46 -9.29 -22.91
N MET A 122 10.04 -8.86 -21.73
CA MET A 122 9.82 -7.47 -21.38
C MET A 122 10.44 -7.17 -20.01
N PRO A 123 10.88 -5.93 -19.74
CA PRO A 123 11.40 -5.58 -18.43
C PRO A 123 10.37 -5.77 -17.32
N TYR A 124 9.10 -5.50 -17.60
CA TYR A 124 7.96 -5.78 -16.74
C TYR A 124 6.69 -5.75 -17.58
N VAL A 125 5.61 -6.29 -17.04
CA VAL A 125 4.28 -6.29 -17.64
C VAL A 125 3.29 -5.58 -16.74
N GLY A 126 2.27 -4.95 -17.32
CA GLY A 126 1.16 -4.36 -16.60
C GLY A 126 -0.13 -5.12 -16.92
N ILE A 127 -0.80 -5.62 -15.88
CA ILE A 127 -2.00 -6.44 -16.02
C ILE A 127 -3.18 -5.72 -15.37
N PRO A 128 -4.28 -5.48 -16.10
CA PRO A 128 -5.48 -4.90 -15.52
C PRO A 128 -5.97 -5.68 -14.27
N PRO A 129 -6.41 -5.02 -13.20
CA PRO A 129 -6.80 -5.70 -11.95
C PRO A 129 -7.93 -6.72 -12.11
N ASP A 130 -8.83 -6.55 -13.08
CA ASP A 130 -9.89 -7.51 -13.43
C ASP A 130 -9.35 -8.81 -14.06
N CYS A 131 -8.16 -8.76 -14.64
CA CYS A 131 -7.43 -9.92 -15.16
C CYS A 131 -6.50 -10.56 -14.11
N ALA A 132 -6.42 -9.99 -12.91
CA ALA A 132 -5.45 -10.41 -11.90
C ALA A 132 -5.58 -11.88 -11.52
N GLY A 133 -6.79 -12.45 -11.52
CA GLY A 133 -7.04 -13.87 -11.23
C GLY A 133 -6.29 -14.85 -12.14
N GLY A 134 -5.97 -14.45 -13.37
CA GLY A 134 -5.27 -15.28 -14.35
C GLY A 134 -3.74 -15.23 -14.24
N ILE A 135 -3.18 -14.40 -13.35
CA ILE A 135 -1.73 -14.26 -13.21
C ILE A 135 -1.16 -15.48 -12.49
N GLY A 136 -0.17 -16.13 -13.10
CA GLY A 136 0.55 -17.26 -12.50
C GLY A 136 2.04 -17.25 -12.83
N LEU A 137 2.83 -17.99 -12.04
CA LEU A 137 4.27 -18.17 -12.25
C LEU A 137 4.55 -19.29 -13.27
N LEU A 138 5.43 -19.04 -14.23
CA LEU A 138 5.93 -20.05 -15.18
C LEU A 138 7.11 -20.84 -14.61
N THR A 139 8.00 -20.14 -13.90
CA THR A 139 9.07 -20.75 -13.11
C THR A 139 9.08 -20.17 -11.70
N ASN A 140 9.63 -20.92 -10.75
CA ASN A 140 9.72 -20.44 -9.37
C ASN A 140 10.85 -19.41 -9.27
N PRO A 141 10.59 -18.18 -8.76
CA PRO A 141 11.64 -17.21 -8.49
C PRO A 141 12.48 -17.63 -7.29
N ASP A 142 13.69 -17.06 -7.17
CA ASP A 142 14.57 -17.18 -5.99
C ASP A 142 14.09 -16.30 -4.83
N TYR A 143 13.37 -15.20 -5.13
CA TYR A 143 12.74 -14.33 -4.13
C TYR A 143 11.55 -13.55 -4.70
N VAL A 144 10.70 -13.06 -3.80
CA VAL A 144 9.65 -12.07 -4.11
C VAL A 144 10.04 -10.74 -3.49
N LEU A 145 9.96 -9.65 -4.25
CA LEU A 145 10.16 -8.29 -3.76
C LEU A 145 8.97 -7.42 -4.13
N THR A 146 8.34 -6.80 -3.13
CA THR A 146 7.38 -5.72 -3.35
C THR A 146 8.09 -4.38 -3.26
N VAL A 147 7.80 -3.46 -4.19
CA VAL A 147 8.45 -2.16 -4.31
C VAL A 147 7.40 -1.06 -4.35
N GLU A 148 7.50 -0.10 -3.43
CA GLU A 148 6.50 0.96 -3.26
C GLU A 148 6.56 2.02 -4.37
N ASN A 149 7.73 2.60 -4.62
CA ASN A 149 7.94 3.71 -5.55
C ASN A 149 8.19 3.22 -6.98
N PHE A 150 7.56 3.88 -7.97
CA PHE A 150 7.65 3.45 -9.38
C PHE A 150 9.06 3.62 -9.96
N THR A 151 9.74 4.72 -9.63
CA THR A 151 11.13 4.96 -10.05
C THR A 151 12.02 3.85 -9.52
N SER A 152 11.91 3.54 -8.23
CA SER A 152 12.67 2.46 -7.57
C SER A 152 12.37 1.09 -8.18
N PHE A 153 11.10 0.81 -8.51
CA PHE A 153 10.68 -0.42 -9.19
C PHE A 153 11.38 -0.57 -10.55
N VAL A 154 11.31 0.46 -11.40
CA VAL A 154 11.93 0.43 -12.73
C VAL A 154 13.45 0.29 -12.63
N ARG A 155 14.09 0.99 -11.69
CA ARG A 155 15.53 0.91 -11.45
C ARG A 155 15.94 -0.48 -10.96
N HIS A 156 15.27 -1.02 -9.95
CA HIS A 156 15.56 -2.35 -9.41
C HIS A 156 15.49 -3.42 -10.50
N ILE A 157 14.48 -3.35 -11.37
CA ILE A 157 14.38 -4.26 -12.52
C ILE A 157 15.60 -4.15 -13.42
N ARG A 158 15.98 -2.93 -13.80
CA ARG A 158 17.04 -2.69 -14.79
C ARG A 158 18.42 -3.01 -14.27
N GLU A 159 18.67 -2.71 -13.01
CA GLU A 159 19.99 -2.73 -12.39
C GLU A 159 20.27 -4.03 -11.62
N VAL A 160 19.23 -4.77 -11.21
CA VAL A 160 19.34 -5.97 -10.37
C VAL A 160 18.56 -7.15 -10.94
N ALA A 161 17.23 -7.05 -11.00
CA ALA A 161 16.36 -8.20 -11.19
C ALA A 161 16.51 -8.88 -12.57
N ARG A 162 16.91 -8.13 -13.61
CA ARG A 162 17.15 -8.70 -14.97
C ARG A 162 18.21 -9.80 -15.01
N SER A 163 19.14 -9.82 -14.05
CA SER A 163 20.18 -10.85 -13.94
C SER A 163 19.85 -11.94 -12.92
N GLU A 164 18.65 -11.92 -12.33
CA GLU A 164 18.23 -12.82 -11.27
C GLU A 164 16.89 -13.48 -11.62
N ARG A 165 16.55 -14.60 -10.97
CA ARG A 165 15.20 -15.15 -11.07
C ARG A 165 14.34 -14.51 -10.01
N ALA A 166 13.88 -13.28 -10.25
CA ALA A 166 13.10 -12.52 -9.28
C ALA A 166 11.63 -12.42 -9.68
N LEU A 167 10.75 -12.38 -8.70
CA LEU A 167 9.41 -11.82 -8.86
C LEU A 167 9.37 -10.45 -8.18
N VAL A 168 9.30 -9.38 -8.96
CA VAL A 168 9.22 -8.01 -8.43
C VAL A 168 7.84 -7.44 -8.73
N ILE A 169 7.15 -6.96 -7.70
CA ILE A 169 5.77 -6.45 -7.80
C ILE A 169 5.75 -5.00 -7.33
N TYR A 170 5.19 -4.11 -8.14
CA TYR A 170 4.98 -2.72 -7.75
C TYR A 170 3.71 -2.59 -6.90
N SER A 171 3.81 -2.03 -5.69
CA SER A 171 2.63 -1.81 -4.82
C SER A 171 1.94 -0.47 -5.07
N GLY A 172 2.69 0.57 -5.45
CA GLY A 172 2.15 1.91 -5.77
C GLY A 172 1.52 2.63 -4.57
N GLY A 173 2.30 2.73 -3.48
CA GLY A 173 1.84 3.16 -2.16
C GLY A 173 1.09 2.03 -1.44
N PHE A 174 0.08 2.41 -0.65
CA PHE A 174 -0.79 1.45 0.04
C PHE A 174 -1.49 0.53 -0.98
N PRO A 175 -1.25 -0.80 -0.91
CA PRO A 175 -1.75 -1.71 -1.91
C PRO A 175 -3.27 -1.75 -1.82
N SER A 176 -3.93 -1.60 -2.97
CA SER A 176 -5.36 -1.80 -3.03
C SER A 176 -5.71 -3.26 -2.78
N ARG A 177 -6.98 -3.52 -2.47
CA ARG A 177 -7.46 -4.89 -2.24
C ARG A 177 -7.12 -5.89 -3.37
N PRO A 178 -7.29 -5.58 -4.67
CA PRO A 178 -6.90 -6.50 -5.74
C PRO A 178 -5.38 -6.69 -5.88
N THR A 179 -4.61 -5.62 -5.68
CA THR A 179 -3.14 -5.68 -5.71
C THR A 179 -2.60 -6.51 -4.55
N LEU A 180 -3.10 -6.28 -3.34
CA LEU A 180 -2.77 -7.05 -2.14
C LEU A 180 -3.10 -8.54 -2.32
N ALA A 181 -4.30 -8.86 -2.80
CA ALA A 181 -4.70 -10.24 -3.05
C ALA A 181 -3.76 -10.93 -4.07
N THR A 182 -3.28 -10.18 -5.07
CA THR A 182 -2.34 -10.69 -6.07
C THR A 182 -0.95 -10.91 -5.47
N ILE A 183 -0.43 -9.96 -4.69
CA ILE A 183 0.85 -10.08 -3.98
C ILE A 183 0.84 -11.33 -3.11
N VAL A 184 -0.17 -11.47 -2.26
CA VAL A 184 -0.29 -12.59 -1.31
C VAL A 184 -0.40 -13.92 -2.05
N ARG A 185 -1.24 -14.00 -3.09
CA ARG A 185 -1.40 -15.23 -3.88
C ARG A 185 -0.11 -15.64 -4.58
N LEU A 186 0.59 -14.71 -5.21
CA LEU A 186 1.83 -15.03 -5.93
C LEU A 186 2.97 -15.36 -4.97
N ALA A 187 3.07 -14.68 -3.82
CA ALA A 187 4.02 -15.04 -2.77
C ALA A 187 3.73 -16.44 -2.22
N ALA A 188 2.45 -16.75 -1.96
CA ALA A 188 2.02 -18.07 -1.51
C ALA A 188 2.22 -19.17 -2.55
N GLN A 189 2.13 -18.85 -3.85
CA GLN A 189 2.48 -19.77 -4.92
C GLN A 189 4.00 -20.03 -4.98
N ALA A 190 4.81 -18.99 -4.75
CA ALA A 190 6.27 -19.09 -4.87
C ALA A 190 6.93 -19.80 -3.68
N GLN A 191 6.45 -19.57 -2.45
CA GLN A 191 7.02 -20.11 -1.20
C GLN A 191 8.53 -19.86 -1.07
N VAL A 192 8.97 -18.67 -1.43
CA VAL A 192 10.37 -18.23 -1.37
C VAL A 192 10.53 -17.01 -0.46
N PRO A 193 11.76 -16.62 -0.07
CA PRO A 193 11.98 -15.42 0.72
C PRO A 193 11.28 -14.20 0.10
N THR A 194 10.46 -13.52 0.92
CA THR A 194 9.61 -12.42 0.48
C THR A 194 10.03 -11.14 1.20
N PHE A 195 10.18 -10.06 0.43
CA PHE A 195 10.71 -8.80 0.88
C PHE A 195 9.80 -7.63 0.51
N HIS A 196 9.92 -6.53 1.26
CA HIS A 196 9.33 -5.25 0.90
C HIS A 196 10.38 -4.14 0.96
N TRP A 197 10.34 -3.25 -0.04
CA TRP A 197 11.14 -2.04 -0.10
C TRP A 197 10.23 -0.84 -0.37
N GLY A 198 10.15 0.06 0.61
CA GLY A 198 9.40 1.30 0.57
C GLY A 198 10.16 2.44 1.24
N ASP A 199 9.47 3.55 1.43
CA ASP A 199 10.04 4.72 2.11
C ASP A 199 10.30 4.41 3.60
N MET A 200 11.36 4.98 4.16
CA MET A 200 11.60 4.91 5.60
C MET A 200 10.91 6.10 6.25
N ASP A 201 9.58 6.03 6.30
CA ASP A 201 8.70 7.00 6.94
C ASP A 201 7.48 6.30 7.58
N ALA A 202 6.50 7.07 8.06
CA ALA A 202 5.30 6.49 8.66
C ALA A 202 4.42 5.74 7.62
N GLY A 203 4.42 6.17 6.36
CA GLY A 203 3.65 5.54 5.27
C GLY A 203 4.22 4.18 4.88
N GLY A 204 5.52 4.13 4.56
CA GLY A 204 6.21 2.90 4.20
C GLY A 204 6.17 1.84 5.31
N VAL A 205 6.22 2.25 6.59
CA VAL A 205 6.00 1.31 7.70
C VAL A 205 4.56 0.78 7.75
N ARG A 206 3.54 1.62 7.54
CA ARG A 206 2.13 1.16 7.47
C ARG A 206 1.94 0.15 6.35
N ILE A 207 2.54 0.41 5.18
CA ILE A 207 2.51 -0.49 4.02
C ILE A 207 3.16 -1.83 4.37
N PHE A 208 4.36 -1.79 4.96
CA PHE A 208 5.06 -3.00 5.40
C PHE A 208 4.19 -3.83 6.34
N GLN A 209 3.68 -3.23 7.41
CA GLN A 209 2.84 -3.92 8.40
C GLN A 209 1.56 -4.49 7.77
N HIS A 210 0.96 -3.77 6.82
CA HIS A 210 -0.22 -4.23 6.10
C HIS A 210 0.07 -5.47 5.24
N LEU A 211 1.18 -5.47 4.50
CA LEU A 211 1.64 -6.63 3.73
C LEU A 211 1.99 -7.81 4.64
N GLU A 212 2.75 -7.55 5.70
CA GLU A 212 3.22 -8.57 6.67
C GLU A 212 2.06 -9.33 7.29
N ARG A 213 1.02 -8.63 7.75
CA ARG A 213 -0.16 -9.28 8.36
C ARG A 213 -0.91 -10.19 7.39
N HIS A 214 -1.04 -9.79 6.13
CA HIS A 214 -1.73 -10.61 5.14
C HIS A 214 -0.88 -11.81 4.69
N LEU A 215 0.43 -11.65 4.60
CA LEU A 215 1.37 -12.74 4.30
C LEU A 215 1.50 -13.74 5.46
N ALA A 216 1.40 -13.28 6.71
CA ALA A 216 1.40 -14.14 7.89
C ALA A 216 0.23 -15.14 7.90
N GLY A 217 -0.92 -14.81 7.28
CA GLY A 217 -2.03 -15.75 7.10
C GLY A 217 -1.70 -16.96 6.21
N PHE A 218 -0.56 -16.93 5.51
CA PHE A 218 -0.04 -18.01 4.66
C PHE A 218 1.32 -18.53 5.17
N ASP A 219 1.70 -18.22 6.41
CA ASP A 219 2.99 -18.57 7.02
C ASP A 219 4.21 -18.02 6.25
N ILE A 220 4.05 -16.89 5.55
CA ILE A 220 5.12 -16.24 4.78
C ILE A 220 5.70 -15.07 5.60
N PRO A 221 6.94 -15.17 6.10
CA PRO A 221 7.58 -14.06 6.78
C PRO A 221 7.98 -12.97 5.78
N LEU A 222 7.54 -11.73 6.01
CA LEU A 222 7.98 -10.57 5.24
C LEU A 222 9.25 -9.98 5.86
N ARG A 223 10.24 -9.66 5.03
CA ARG A 223 11.51 -9.06 5.46
C ARG A 223 11.66 -7.64 4.92
N PRO A 224 12.10 -6.67 5.73
CA PRO A 224 12.42 -5.34 5.22
C PRO A 224 13.69 -5.39 4.38
N HIS A 225 13.60 -4.92 3.14
CA HIS A 225 14.74 -4.76 2.24
C HIS A 225 15.13 -3.28 2.19
N MET A 226 16.35 -2.97 2.62
CA MET A 226 16.87 -1.58 2.68
C MET A 226 15.98 -0.62 3.51
N MET A 227 15.27 -1.17 4.50
CA MET A 227 14.44 -0.43 5.45
C MET A 227 14.90 -0.79 6.87
N ASP A 228 16.05 -0.24 7.29
CA ASP A 228 16.64 -0.55 8.59
C ASP A 228 17.14 0.70 9.32
N THR A 229 17.35 0.55 10.63
CA THR A 229 17.72 1.66 11.50
C THR A 229 19.11 2.22 11.22
N GLU A 230 20.03 1.41 10.68
CA GLU A 230 21.40 1.84 10.40
C GLU A 230 21.43 2.75 9.16
N LEU A 231 20.74 2.33 8.10
CA LEU A 231 20.49 3.15 6.91
C LEU A 231 19.83 4.47 7.27
N LEU A 232 18.73 4.43 8.04
CA LEU A 232 18.02 5.64 8.43
C LEU A 232 18.88 6.56 9.30
N ARG A 233 19.67 6.03 10.23
CA ARG A 233 20.59 6.85 11.04
C ARG A 233 21.63 7.57 10.19
N ARG A 234 22.10 6.91 9.12
CA ARG A 234 23.19 7.43 8.29
C ARG A 234 22.72 8.43 7.25
N PHE A 235 21.56 8.20 6.65
CA PHE A 235 21.09 8.98 5.50
C PHE A 235 19.80 9.75 5.75
N GLY A 236 19.09 9.44 6.84
CA GLY A 236 17.82 10.08 7.18
C GLY A 236 17.94 11.58 7.38
N LYS A 237 16.87 12.28 7.02
CA LYS A 237 16.75 13.74 7.16
C LYS A 237 15.57 14.05 8.09
N PRO A 238 15.65 15.09 8.93
CA PRO A 238 14.51 15.48 9.76
C PRO A 238 13.30 15.87 8.89
N ALA A 239 12.11 15.37 9.23
CA ALA A 239 10.86 15.82 8.62
C ALA A 239 9.89 16.39 9.67
N PRO A 240 9.23 17.53 9.39
CA PRO A 240 8.21 18.05 10.28
C PRO A 240 6.95 17.17 10.24
N GLY A 241 6.42 16.82 11.42
CA GLY A 241 5.14 16.10 11.52
C GLY A 241 5.23 14.59 11.71
N VAL A 242 6.41 14.03 12.01
CA VAL A 242 6.56 12.63 12.47
C VAL A 242 6.02 12.49 13.91
N ALA A 243 4.73 12.73 14.10
CA ALA A 243 4.08 12.71 15.41
C ALA A 243 2.96 11.67 15.41
N GLY A 244 3.31 10.43 15.77
CA GLY A 244 2.36 9.38 16.09
C GLY A 244 3.08 8.05 16.29
N PRO A 245 2.66 7.21 17.26
CA PRO A 245 3.20 5.86 17.38
C PRO A 245 2.93 5.09 16.09
N VAL A 246 4.00 4.73 15.39
CA VAL A 246 3.97 3.84 14.23
C VAL A 246 3.85 2.36 14.69
N ALA A 247 4.03 2.12 15.98
CA ALA A 247 4.00 0.79 16.59
C ALA A 247 2.58 0.19 16.57
N ASP A 248 2.42 -0.83 15.73
CA ASP A 248 1.36 -1.82 15.90
C ASP A 248 1.70 -2.73 17.10
N ARG A 249 0.70 -3.25 17.81
CA ARG A 249 0.90 -4.12 18.99
C ARG A 249 1.34 -5.54 18.63
N HIS A 250 1.39 -5.85 17.34
CA HIS A 250 1.89 -7.11 16.81
C HIS A 250 3.41 -7.07 16.67
N ALA A 251 4.06 -8.21 16.93
CA ALA A 251 5.49 -8.37 16.70
C ALA A 251 5.77 -8.28 15.19
N SER A 252 6.09 -7.08 14.71
CA SER A 252 6.38 -6.80 13.32
C SER A 252 7.89 -6.80 13.06
N ALA A 253 8.32 -7.35 11.93
CA ALA A 253 9.73 -7.34 11.52
C ALA A 253 10.28 -5.91 11.33
N ILE A 254 9.42 -4.90 11.16
CA ILE A 254 9.81 -3.50 11.00
C ILE A 254 9.70 -2.67 12.28
N ALA A 255 9.35 -3.29 13.43
CA ALA A 255 9.11 -2.59 14.69
C ALA A 255 10.32 -1.74 15.13
N GLY A 256 11.55 -2.26 15.00
CA GLY A 256 12.76 -1.52 15.36
C GLY A 256 12.94 -0.23 14.53
N LEU A 257 12.60 -0.26 13.24
CA LEU A 257 12.62 0.94 12.39
C LEU A 257 11.50 1.91 12.80
N ALA A 258 10.28 1.39 13.06
CA ALA A 258 9.12 2.18 13.48
C ALA A 258 9.39 2.98 14.77
N ASP A 259 10.01 2.33 15.76
CA ASP A 259 10.41 2.96 17.02
C ASP A 259 11.48 4.02 16.81
N PHE A 260 12.49 3.73 15.97
CA PHE A 260 13.56 4.67 15.67
C PHE A 260 13.08 5.89 14.87
N LEU A 261 12.18 5.70 13.90
CA LEU A 261 11.50 6.78 13.18
C LEU A 261 10.78 7.72 14.17
N THR A 262 9.99 7.14 15.06
CA THR A 262 9.22 7.89 16.08
C THR A 262 10.14 8.65 17.04
N ALA A 263 11.23 8.03 17.48
CA ALA A 263 12.15 8.64 18.44
C ALA A 263 13.07 9.72 17.82
N SER A 264 13.48 9.53 16.56
CA SER A 264 14.46 10.40 15.90
C SER A 264 13.83 11.51 15.06
N GLY A 265 12.61 11.32 14.54
CA GLY A 265 11.98 12.21 13.58
C GLY A 265 12.68 12.26 12.21
N LEU A 266 13.60 11.32 11.95
CA LEU A 266 14.25 11.17 10.65
C LEU A 266 13.32 10.45 9.69
N VAL A 267 13.41 10.75 8.40
CA VAL A 267 12.78 10.01 7.31
C VAL A 267 13.75 9.87 6.15
N HIS A 268 13.47 8.96 5.21
CA HIS A 268 14.26 8.84 3.99
C HIS A 268 13.42 8.27 2.85
N GLU A 269 13.54 8.90 1.67
CA GLU A 269 12.86 8.51 0.44
C GLU A 269 13.55 7.30 -0.20
N GLN A 270 12.77 6.31 -0.63
CA GLN A 270 13.25 5.07 -1.21
C GLN A 270 14.16 5.30 -2.43
N GLU A 271 13.79 6.26 -3.28
CA GLU A 271 14.50 6.53 -4.53
C GLU A 271 15.92 7.07 -4.33
N GLU A 272 16.25 7.62 -3.16
CA GLU A 272 17.60 8.14 -2.85
C GLU A 272 18.67 7.03 -2.74
N PHE A 273 18.27 5.77 -2.64
CA PHE A 273 19.18 4.62 -2.63
C PHE A 273 19.35 3.97 -4.00
N ASP A 274 20.55 3.43 -4.25
CA ASP A 274 20.78 2.52 -5.37
C ASP A 274 20.21 1.13 -5.05
N PRO A 275 19.46 0.50 -5.98
CA PRO A 275 18.89 -0.82 -5.77
C PRO A 275 19.95 -1.88 -5.46
N ARG A 276 19.65 -2.78 -4.53
CA ARG A 276 20.48 -3.95 -4.23
C ARG A 276 19.67 -5.23 -4.35
N SER A 277 20.36 -6.35 -4.58
CA SER A 277 19.73 -7.67 -4.53
C SER A 277 19.38 -8.03 -3.08
N PRO A 278 18.14 -8.47 -2.79
CA PRO A 278 17.77 -8.97 -1.47
C PRO A 278 18.50 -10.25 -1.06
N ILE A 279 19.07 -10.99 -2.02
CA ILE A 279 19.69 -12.29 -1.78
C ILE A 279 21.22 -12.27 -1.92
N ALA A 280 21.84 -11.13 -2.26
CA ALA A 280 23.29 -11.04 -2.42
C ALA A 280 24.09 -11.47 -1.18
N GLU A 281 23.59 -11.18 0.02
CA GLU A 281 24.25 -11.57 1.29
C GLU A 281 24.21 -13.08 1.54
N THR A 282 23.29 -13.80 0.88
CA THR A 282 23.15 -15.26 0.98
C THR A 282 24.12 -16.00 0.06
N LEU A 283 24.78 -15.31 -0.89
CA LEU A 283 25.48 -15.94 -2.01
C LEU A 283 27.03 -15.91 -1.93
N ALA A 284 27.67 -15.02 -1.15
CA ALA A 284 29.11 -15.12 -0.80
C ALA A 284 29.54 -14.07 0.26
N PRO A 285 30.42 -14.41 1.22
CA PRO A 285 31.11 -13.43 2.05
C PRO A 285 32.35 -12.91 1.31
N GLY A 286 32.27 -11.73 0.69
CA GLY A 286 33.39 -11.07 0.05
C GLY A 286 33.05 -9.65 -0.42
N GLU A 287 33.67 -8.66 0.23
CA GLU A 287 33.68 -7.22 -0.11
C GLU A 287 32.32 -6.55 -0.31
N GLN A 288 31.66 -6.30 0.83
CA GLN A 288 30.47 -5.46 0.90
C GLN A 288 30.83 -3.99 0.66
N LYS A 289 30.31 -3.39 -0.41
CA LYS A 289 30.28 -1.93 -0.56
C LYS A 289 29.08 -1.42 0.24
N ALA A 290 29.30 -0.52 1.20
CA ALA A 290 28.22 0.10 1.96
C ALA A 290 27.19 0.73 0.99
N PRO A 291 25.89 0.74 1.33
CA PRO A 291 24.89 1.46 0.56
C PRO A 291 25.34 2.92 0.41
N MET A 292 25.54 3.35 -0.84
CA MET A 292 25.98 4.69 -1.18
C MET A 292 24.72 5.51 -1.51
N PRO A 293 24.55 6.70 -0.93
CA PRO A 293 23.52 7.61 -1.37
C PRO A 293 23.86 8.05 -2.79
N ARG A 294 22.84 8.37 -3.60
CA ARG A 294 23.10 8.95 -4.92
C ARG A 294 23.97 10.21 -4.79
N PRO A 295 25.04 10.36 -5.59
CA PRO A 295 25.77 11.62 -5.63
C PRO A 295 24.83 12.74 -6.09
N ASP A 296 24.97 13.92 -5.47
CA ASP A 296 24.21 15.10 -5.84
C ASP A 296 24.48 15.42 -7.32
N PRO A 297 23.46 15.53 -8.20
CA PRO A 297 23.67 15.81 -9.62
C PRO A 297 24.38 17.15 -9.91
N LEU A 298 24.68 17.95 -8.88
CA LEU A 298 25.41 19.22 -8.94
C LEU A 298 26.85 19.16 -8.40
N GLN A 299 27.42 17.97 -8.15
CA GLN A 299 28.85 17.79 -7.86
C GLN A 299 29.62 17.12 -9.01
#